data_AF-A0A316VLF2-F1
#
_entry.id   AF-A0A316VLF2-F1
#
_cell.length_a   1.000
_cell.length_b   1.000
_cell.length_c   1.000
_cell.angle_alpha   90.00
_cell.angle_beta   90.00
_cell.angle_gamma   90.00
#
_symmetry.space_group_name_H-M   'P 1'
#
loop_
_entity.id
_entity.type
_entity.pdbx_description
1 polymer ?
#
loop_
_entity_poly.entity_id
_entity_poly.type
_entity_poly.pdbx_seq_one_letter_code
_entity_poly.pdbx_strand_id
1 'polypeptide(L)'
;MASPHLAAPSASSIGQTSATTSPAHSNATAATFGPGSRGVNNSSTPRRNYPGRSPNAAVQASPINSSAAGKAHLIEGPGGRILCVADVRGNLSSLNKLAAQTDAQAIIHSGDFGFYENESFERISDRTLRHLVQYSTLIPTQLRTKLLTADEMRNQILAHPDSPLLTEFPSLLSGKLRLNVPVYTVWGACEDVRILEKIRTKEYEIENLHVLDEASTVALEVGGVRLRLFGLGGAVVLHKLFDNGEGAATIAGGQGTMWTTILQIGELVDTAQKCYDPSETRLLVTHASPGREGLLMQLALALKADLTISAGLHFRYGASYNEFSVQSDPEQFRRKLLQSKSAFGEVWDSVRAQVEEVVDDQQRILLNNGLAVTNRAPSQTTGTGGPLQEEPAWKNTWNWNLPDAAFGHLVLDISEGKVSSEMKSQGFNFAYRRAETASVPAPSPAAATTVPNTAPQAAVRQQQSPKIPTGPA
;
A
#
# COMPACT_ATOMS: atom_id res chain seq x y z
N MET A 1 -11.86 54.43 -45.18
CA MET A 1 -12.82 54.98 -44.20
C MET A 1 -13.44 53.81 -43.45
N ALA A 2 -13.58 53.73 -42.14
CA ALA A 2 -13.00 54.37 -40.96
C ALA A 2 -13.60 53.54 -39.81
N SER A 3 -12.82 53.21 -38.78
CA SER A 3 -13.34 52.68 -37.52
C SER A 3 -14.31 53.68 -36.86
N PRO A 4 -15.02 53.28 -35.80
CA PRO A 4 -14.49 53.66 -34.49
C PRO A 4 -14.58 52.59 -33.38
N HIS A 5 -13.68 52.80 -32.43
CA HIS A 5 -13.52 52.21 -31.10
C HIS A 5 -14.72 52.35 -30.16
N LEU A 6 -14.77 51.48 -29.13
CA LEU A 6 -14.95 51.74 -27.68
C LEU A 6 -15.35 50.40 -27.00
N ALA A 7 -15.02 50.02 -25.77
CA ALA A 7 -14.02 50.35 -24.76
C ALA A 7 -14.15 49.27 -23.67
N ALA A 8 -13.07 48.96 -22.94
CA ALA A 8 -13.12 48.15 -21.73
C ALA A 8 -13.84 48.91 -20.59
N PRO A 9 -14.23 48.20 -19.51
CA PRO A 9 -13.83 48.68 -18.20
C PRO A 9 -13.21 47.63 -17.29
N SER A 10 -12.43 48.19 -16.39
CA SER A 10 -11.52 47.65 -15.39
C SER A 10 -12.18 47.08 -14.13
N ALA A 11 -11.35 46.37 -13.37
CA ALA A 11 -11.61 45.73 -12.08
C ALA A 11 -12.13 46.65 -10.96
N SER A 12 -12.88 46.06 -10.03
CA SER A 12 -13.00 46.50 -8.64
C SER A 12 -13.19 45.29 -7.70
N SER A 13 -12.51 45.36 -6.57
CA SER A 13 -12.39 44.40 -5.47
C SER A 13 -13.61 44.39 -4.52
N ILE A 14 -13.51 43.56 -3.46
CA ILE A 14 -14.40 43.34 -2.30
C ILE A 14 -15.36 42.15 -2.54
N GLY A 15 -15.41 41.06 -1.78
CA GLY A 15 -14.88 40.72 -0.45
C GLY A 15 -15.99 40.03 0.35
N GLN A 16 -15.84 38.72 0.65
CA GLN A 16 -16.51 37.92 1.72
C GLN A 16 -18.07 37.89 1.74
N THR A 17 -18.85 36.89 2.16
CA THR A 17 -18.75 35.54 2.72
C THR A 17 -20.22 35.09 2.88
N SER A 18 -20.59 33.87 2.50
CA SER A 18 -21.69 33.15 3.17
C SER A 18 -21.63 31.65 2.85
N ALA A 19 -21.26 30.89 3.88
CA ALA A 19 -21.17 29.45 3.88
C ALA A 19 -22.54 28.83 4.16
N THR A 20 -22.94 27.86 3.33
CA THR A 20 -23.95 26.86 3.68
C THR A 20 -23.25 25.52 3.87
N THR A 21 -23.17 25.11 5.13
CA THR A 21 -22.58 23.86 5.62
C THR A 21 -23.48 22.67 5.32
N SER A 22 -22.94 21.66 4.64
CA SER A 22 -23.44 20.27 4.63
C SER A 22 -22.41 19.38 5.33
N PRO A 23 -22.79 18.46 6.24
CA PRO A 23 -21.83 17.65 6.96
C PRO A 23 -21.57 16.34 6.20
N ALA A 24 -20.48 16.30 5.43
CA ALA A 24 -19.90 15.06 4.95
C ALA A 24 -18.59 14.83 5.70
N HIS A 25 -18.66 14.13 6.83
CA HIS A 25 -17.46 13.63 7.51
C HIS A 25 -16.91 12.44 6.72
N SER A 26 -15.97 12.72 5.81
CA SER A 26 -15.06 11.72 5.24
C SER A 26 -13.63 12.05 5.69
N ASN A 27 -13.29 11.68 6.92
CA ASN A 27 -11.90 11.65 7.37
C ASN A 27 -11.21 10.42 6.80
N ALA A 28 -10.75 10.52 5.55
CA ALA A 28 -9.73 9.62 5.01
C ALA A 28 -8.35 10.18 5.39
N THR A 29 -7.98 10.05 6.67
CA THR A 29 -6.59 10.21 7.08
C THR A 29 -5.83 8.95 6.71
N ALA A 30 -4.77 9.14 5.91
CA ALA A 30 -3.71 8.17 5.73
C ALA A 30 -3.30 7.60 7.10
N ALA A 31 -2.98 6.32 7.18
CA ALA A 31 -2.25 5.78 8.31
C ALA A 31 -0.80 6.30 8.30
N THR A 32 -0.64 7.62 8.36
CA THR A 32 0.57 8.25 8.87
C THR A 32 0.50 8.05 10.37
N PHE A 33 1.30 7.11 10.89
CA PHE A 33 1.48 6.92 12.32
C PHE A 33 2.08 8.22 12.90
N GLY A 34 1.24 9.07 13.50
CA GLY A 34 1.67 10.34 14.12
C GLY A 34 2.49 10.13 15.40
N PRO A 35 3.34 11.09 15.79
CA PRO A 35 4.22 10.98 16.94
C PRO A 35 3.45 11.18 18.26
N GLY A 36 3.77 10.34 19.25
CA GLY A 36 3.09 10.30 20.54
C GLY A 36 3.37 11.50 21.45
N SER A 37 2.36 11.84 22.24
CA SER A 37 2.44 12.75 23.40
C SER A 37 3.48 12.27 24.42
N ARG A 38 4.28 13.23 24.92
CA ARG A 38 5.19 13.05 26.06
C ARG A 38 4.39 12.68 27.32
N GLY A 39 4.51 11.43 27.75
CA GLY A 39 4.11 10.96 29.06
C GLY A 39 5.33 10.36 29.76
N VAL A 40 5.83 11.07 30.78
CA VAL A 40 6.83 10.56 31.72
C VAL A 40 6.15 9.45 32.52
N ASN A 41 6.66 8.22 32.47
CA ASN A 41 6.40 7.26 33.53
C ASN A 41 7.56 6.29 33.73
N ASN A 42 8.07 6.37 34.95
CA ASN A 42 9.10 5.56 35.57
C ASN A 42 8.42 4.26 36.05
N SER A 43 8.73 3.10 35.46
CA SER A 43 8.43 1.82 36.10
C SER A 43 9.41 0.74 35.62
N SER A 44 10.31 0.40 36.52
CA SER A 44 11.22 -0.74 36.46
C SER A 44 10.45 -2.05 36.59
N THR A 45 10.48 -2.91 35.58
CA THR A 45 10.24 -4.34 35.72
C THR A 45 11.25 -5.14 34.88
N PRO A 46 11.63 -6.35 35.32
CA PRO A 46 12.95 -6.91 35.02
C PRO A 46 12.99 -7.66 33.69
N ARG A 47 14.07 -7.43 32.93
CA ARG A 47 14.43 -8.20 31.73
C ARG A 47 14.56 -9.68 32.08
N ARG A 48 13.73 -10.53 31.49
CA ARG A 48 13.98 -11.97 31.40
C ARG A 48 15.13 -12.19 30.41
N ASN A 49 16.25 -12.69 30.92
CA ASN A 49 17.37 -13.18 30.13
C ASN A 49 16.90 -14.36 29.27
N TYR A 50 16.92 -14.18 27.94
CA TYR A 50 17.02 -15.30 27.01
C TYR A 50 18.50 -15.70 26.92
N PRO A 51 18.83 -17.00 27.00
CA PRO A 51 20.22 -17.44 26.87
C PRO A 51 20.72 -17.14 25.45
N GLY A 52 21.93 -16.58 25.38
CA GLY A 52 22.52 -16.03 24.18
C GLY A 52 22.63 -17.03 23.04
N ARG A 53 22.05 -16.66 21.90
CA ARG A 53 22.42 -17.18 20.60
C ARG A 53 23.21 -16.07 19.89
N SER A 54 24.48 -16.32 19.64
CA SER A 54 25.34 -15.40 18.88
C SER A 54 24.67 -15.02 17.55
N PRO A 55 24.59 -13.74 17.18
CA PRO A 55 24.12 -13.30 15.88
C PRO A 55 25.30 -13.43 14.90
N ASN A 56 25.70 -14.65 14.60
CA ASN A 56 26.66 -14.99 13.55
C ASN A 56 26.70 -16.51 13.39
N ALA A 57 25.55 -17.09 13.05
CA ALA A 57 25.60 -18.26 12.20
C ALA A 57 25.63 -17.71 10.77
N ALA A 58 26.83 -17.67 10.19
CA ALA A 58 27.00 -17.46 8.78
C ALA A 58 26.15 -18.52 8.06
N VAL A 59 24.95 -18.13 7.65
CA VAL A 59 24.25 -18.83 6.58
C VAL A 59 25.15 -18.59 5.40
N GLN A 60 25.93 -19.61 5.03
CA GLN A 60 26.61 -19.65 3.76
C GLN A 60 25.54 -19.32 2.72
N ALA A 61 25.61 -18.10 2.18
CA ALA A 61 24.87 -17.74 1.00
C ALA A 61 25.21 -18.83 -0.02
N SER A 62 24.23 -19.67 -0.32
CA SER A 62 24.37 -20.63 -1.40
C SER A 62 24.77 -19.83 -2.63
N PRO A 63 25.77 -20.27 -3.42
CA PRO A 63 26.23 -19.51 -4.56
C PRO A 63 25.02 -19.20 -5.43
N ILE A 64 24.71 -17.90 -5.56
CA ILE A 64 23.62 -17.38 -6.36
C ILE A 64 23.88 -17.88 -7.78
N ASN A 65 23.14 -18.90 -8.16
CA ASN A 65 23.22 -19.50 -9.48
C ASN A 65 22.90 -18.37 -10.47
N SER A 66 23.81 -18.13 -11.41
CA SER A 66 23.74 -17.12 -12.46
C SER A 66 22.66 -17.40 -13.52
N SER A 67 21.52 -17.98 -13.10
CA SER A 67 20.32 -18.20 -13.91
C SER A 67 19.22 -17.19 -13.57
N ALA A 68 19.59 -15.91 -13.36
CA ALA A 68 18.65 -14.83 -12.99
C ALA A 68 17.52 -14.60 -14.02
N ALA A 69 17.66 -15.15 -15.23
CA ALA A 69 16.54 -15.37 -16.13
C ALA A 69 15.89 -16.73 -15.82
N GLY A 70 15.05 -16.80 -14.79
CA GLY A 70 14.15 -17.94 -14.59
C GLY A 70 13.36 -18.24 -15.88
N LYS A 71 13.05 -19.51 -16.14
CA LYS A 71 12.25 -19.90 -17.31
C LYS A 71 10.96 -19.08 -17.33
N ALA A 72 10.69 -18.42 -18.46
CA ALA A 72 9.45 -17.68 -18.64
C ALA A 72 8.27 -18.65 -18.55
N HIS A 73 7.19 -18.23 -17.89
CA HIS A 73 5.95 -18.98 -17.84
C HIS A 73 5.12 -18.66 -19.08
N LEU A 74 4.86 -19.66 -19.90
CA LEU A 74 4.05 -19.54 -21.11
C LEU A 74 2.58 -19.65 -20.79
N ILE A 75 1.80 -18.63 -21.14
CA ILE A 75 0.35 -18.70 -21.21
C ILE A 75 0.00 -19.10 -22.64
N GLU A 76 -0.43 -20.35 -22.82
CA GLU A 76 -0.73 -20.91 -24.13
C GLU A 76 -1.94 -20.21 -24.79
N GLY A 77 -1.84 -20.01 -26.11
CA GLY A 77 -2.91 -19.46 -26.94
C GLY A 77 -2.50 -18.18 -27.70
N PRO A 78 -3.39 -17.67 -28.57
CA PRO A 78 -3.17 -16.42 -29.32
C PRO A 78 -3.24 -15.16 -28.42
N GLY A 79 -3.77 -15.30 -27.21
CA GLY A 79 -3.87 -14.28 -26.19
C GLY A 79 -4.04 -14.93 -24.82
N GLY A 80 -4.11 -14.12 -23.77
CA GLY A 80 -4.40 -14.64 -22.44
C GLY A 80 -4.84 -13.57 -21.46
N ARG A 81 -5.59 -14.03 -20.44
CA ARG A 81 -6.19 -13.16 -19.42
C ARG A 81 -5.47 -13.33 -18.09
N ILE A 82 -5.04 -12.21 -17.52
CA ILE A 82 -4.39 -12.16 -16.21
C ILE A 82 -5.29 -11.38 -15.26
N LEU A 83 -5.74 -12.05 -14.19
CA LEU A 83 -6.49 -11.41 -13.12
C LEU A 83 -5.52 -10.63 -12.22
N CYS A 84 -5.83 -9.38 -11.92
CA CYS A 84 -5.11 -8.55 -10.98
C CYS A 84 -6.01 -8.18 -9.80
N VAL A 85 -5.60 -8.56 -8.59
CA VAL A 85 -6.41 -8.41 -7.37
C VAL A 85 -5.54 -8.04 -6.16
N ALA A 86 -6.12 -7.37 -5.17
CA ALA A 86 -5.44 -6.97 -3.94
C ALA A 86 -6.28 -7.38 -2.73
N ASP A 87 -5.66 -7.45 -1.55
CA ASP A 87 -6.36 -7.50 -0.28
C ASP A 87 -7.36 -8.68 -0.17
N VAL A 88 -6.96 -9.89 -0.58
CA VAL A 88 -7.80 -11.08 -0.35
C VAL A 88 -7.89 -11.46 1.13
N ARG A 89 -6.96 -10.97 1.96
CA ARG A 89 -6.98 -11.02 3.43
C ARG A 89 -7.27 -12.43 3.97
N GLY A 90 -6.58 -13.43 3.40
CA GLY A 90 -6.68 -14.83 3.79
C GLY A 90 -7.82 -15.61 3.13
N ASN A 91 -8.74 -14.99 2.39
CA ASN A 91 -9.80 -15.68 1.64
C ASN A 91 -9.27 -16.18 0.29
N LEU A 92 -8.37 -17.15 0.34
CA LEU A 92 -7.61 -17.67 -0.79
C LEU A 92 -8.49 -18.45 -1.79
N SER A 93 -9.56 -19.09 -1.33
CA SER A 93 -10.54 -19.76 -2.17
C SER A 93 -11.29 -18.79 -3.09
N SER A 94 -11.34 -17.50 -2.74
CA SER A 94 -11.88 -16.45 -3.62
C SER A 94 -11.04 -16.26 -4.89
N LEU A 95 -9.73 -16.51 -4.85
CA LEU A 95 -8.85 -16.40 -6.02
C LEU A 95 -9.28 -17.37 -7.13
N ASN A 96 -9.56 -18.63 -6.79
CA ASN A 96 -10.06 -19.61 -7.76
C ASN A 96 -11.42 -19.22 -8.34
N LYS A 97 -12.31 -18.69 -7.50
CA LYS A 97 -13.64 -18.22 -7.94
C LYS A 97 -13.50 -17.06 -8.92
N LEU A 98 -12.65 -16.09 -8.61
CA LEU A 98 -12.39 -14.93 -9.47
C LEU A 98 -11.70 -15.33 -10.77
N ALA A 99 -10.71 -16.21 -10.72
CA ALA A 99 -10.04 -16.73 -11.91
C ALA A 99 -11.03 -17.42 -12.85
N ALA A 100 -11.89 -18.30 -12.32
CA ALA A 100 -12.93 -18.96 -13.11
C ALA A 100 -13.97 -17.97 -13.67
N GLN A 101 -14.38 -16.96 -12.90
CA GLN A 101 -15.33 -15.94 -13.35
C GLN A 101 -14.79 -15.03 -14.47
N THR A 102 -13.46 -14.85 -14.50
CA THR A 102 -12.78 -13.96 -15.44
C THR A 102 -12.05 -14.70 -16.54
N ASP A 103 -12.12 -16.04 -16.55
CA ASP A 103 -11.37 -16.91 -17.45
C ASP A 103 -9.85 -16.60 -17.42
N ALA A 104 -9.34 -16.26 -16.24
CA ALA A 104 -7.95 -15.89 -16.06
C ALA A 104 -7.05 -17.13 -16.00
N GLN A 105 -5.94 -17.09 -16.74
CA GLN A 105 -4.94 -18.15 -16.82
C GLN A 105 -3.78 -17.94 -15.82
N ALA A 106 -3.69 -16.73 -15.24
CA ALA A 106 -2.76 -16.40 -14.17
C ALA A 106 -3.35 -15.27 -13.30
N ILE A 107 -2.82 -15.12 -12.08
CA ILE A 107 -3.18 -14.06 -11.15
C ILE A 107 -1.93 -13.26 -10.76
N ILE A 108 -2.04 -11.93 -10.77
CA ILE A 108 -1.11 -11.02 -10.11
C ILE A 108 -1.80 -10.45 -8.88
N HIS A 109 -1.20 -10.62 -7.71
CA HIS A 109 -1.75 -10.16 -6.44
C HIS A 109 -0.84 -9.14 -5.76
N SER A 110 -1.39 -7.99 -5.40
CA SER A 110 -0.60 -6.84 -4.91
C SER A 110 -0.53 -6.72 -3.37
N GLY A 111 -0.57 -7.83 -2.64
CA GLY A 111 -0.37 -7.86 -1.18
C GLY A 111 -1.64 -7.94 -0.35
N ASP A 112 -1.46 -8.14 0.97
CA ASP A 112 -2.48 -8.56 1.95
C ASP A 112 -3.14 -9.89 1.52
N PHE A 113 -2.30 -10.87 1.24
CA PHE A 113 -2.66 -12.24 0.84
C PHE A 113 -3.22 -13.04 2.02
N GLY A 114 -2.71 -12.80 3.23
CA GLY A 114 -3.07 -13.53 4.45
C GLY A 114 -2.11 -14.69 4.75
N PHE A 115 -0.81 -14.44 4.61
CA PHE A 115 0.28 -15.29 5.10
C PHE A 115 0.28 -15.34 6.62
N TYR A 116 -0.60 -16.19 7.16
CA TYR A 116 -0.72 -16.47 8.59
C TYR A 116 -0.85 -17.97 8.85
N GLU A 117 -0.32 -18.40 10.00
CA GLU A 117 -0.54 -19.72 10.59
C GLU A 117 -1.02 -19.53 12.04
N ASN A 118 -1.36 -20.62 12.74
CA ASN A 118 -1.86 -20.50 14.11
C ASN A 118 -0.85 -19.78 15.02
N GLU A 119 0.43 -20.11 14.87
CA GLU A 119 1.53 -19.52 15.61
C GLU A 119 1.74 -18.03 15.27
N SER A 120 1.31 -17.57 14.09
CA SER A 120 1.34 -16.14 13.75
C SER A 120 0.49 -15.33 14.74
N PHE A 121 -0.67 -15.86 15.12
CA PHE A 121 -1.58 -15.19 16.06
C PHE A 121 -1.08 -15.15 17.50
N GLU A 122 0.09 -15.70 17.81
CA GLU A 122 0.78 -15.45 19.09
C GLU A 122 1.69 -14.22 19.02
N ARG A 123 2.20 -13.90 17.82
CA ARG A 123 3.21 -12.85 17.58
C ARG A 123 2.63 -11.54 17.07
N ILE A 124 1.48 -11.57 16.39
CA ILE A 124 0.83 -10.36 15.88
C ILE A 124 0.49 -9.44 17.05
N SER A 125 0.69 -8.13 16.96
CA SER A 125 0.27 -7.19 18.02
C SER A 125 -1.26 -7.11 18.14
N ASP A 126 -1.80 -6.79 19.31
CA ASP A 126 -3.27 -6.64 19.47
C ASP A 126 -3.87 -5.57 18.56
N ARG A 127 -3.11 -4.51 18.28
CA ARG A 127 -3.52 -3.45 17.34
C ARG A 127 -3.69 -4.01 15.92
N THR A 128 -2.70 -4.77 15.45
CA THR A 128 -2.74 -5.40 14.12
C THR A 128 -3.83 -6.47 14.07
N LEU A 129 -3.96 -7.31 15.09
CA LEU A 129 -4.99 -8.33 15.17
C LEU A 129 -6.39 -7.74 15.09
N ARG A 130 -6.63 -6.61 15.79
CA ARG A 130 -7.90 -5.87 15.72
C ARG A 130 -8.18 -5.35 14.32
N HIS A 131 -7.16 -4.86 13.61
CA HIS A 131 -7.28 -4.44 12.21
C HIS A 131 -7.66 -5.62 11.31
N LEU A 132 -7.01 -6.78 11.47
CA LEU A 132 -7.33 -7.99 10.72
C LEU A 132 -8.79 -8.43 10.94
N VAL A 133 -9.26 -8.43 12.19
CA VAL A 133 -10.67 -8.75 12.51
C VAL A 133 -11.62 -7.75 11.85
N GLN A 134 -11.33 -6.46 11.94
CA GLN A 134 -12.17 -5.38 11.39
C GLN A 134 -12.41 -5.53 9.88
N TYR A 135 -11.39 -5.97 9.14
CA TYR A 135 -11.41 -6.03 7.68
C TYR A 135 -11.47 -7.45 7.09
N SER A 136 -11.50 -8.49 7.93
CA SER A 136 -11.59 -9.88 7.46
C SER A 136 -12.88 -10.14 6.68
N THR A 137 -12.75 -10.76 5.51
CA THR A 137 -13.88 -11.25 4.71
C THR A 137 -14.32 -12.67 5.11
N LEU A 138 -13.52 -13.36 5.93
CA LEU A 138 -13.78 -14.72 6.43
C LEU A 138 -14.64 -14.71 7.70
N ILE A 139 -14.56 -13.66 8.51
CA ILE A 139 -15.33 -13.56 9.76
C ILE A 139 -16.75 -13.03 9.47
N PRO A 140 -17.82 -13.75 9.85
CA PRO A 140 -19.19 -13.26 9.75
C PRO A 140 -19.41 -11.98 10.57
N THR A 141 -20.27 -11.07 10.10
CA THR A 141 -20.48 -9.74 10.72
C THR A 141 -20.81 -9.81 12.22
N GLN A 142 -21.65 -10.76 12.65
CA GLN A 142 -22.01 -10.91 14.08
C GLN A 142 -20.81 -11.31 14.94
N LEU A 143 -20.00 -12.27 14.47
CA LEU A 143 -18.79 -12.69 15.17
C LEU A 143 -17.74 -11.58 15.17
N ARG A 144 -17.60 -10.84 14.07
CA ARG A 144 -16.71 -9.67 13.98
C ARG A 144 -17.03 -8.64 15.06
N THR A 145 -18.29 -8.24 15.19
CA THR A 145 -18.72 -7.28 16.23
C THR A 145 -18.38 -7.79 17.63
N LYS A 146 -18.65 -9.07 17.92
CA LYS A 146 -18.32 -9.68 19.21
C LYS A 146 -16.82 -9.64 19.50
N LEU A 147 -15.99 -10.06 18.54
CA LEU A 147 -14.54 -10.08 18.68
C LEU A 147 -13.95 -8.68 18.88
N LEU A 148 -14.45 -7.68 18.15
CA LEU A 148 -13.99 -6.30 18.29
C LEU A 148 -14.37 -5.67 19.64
N THR A 149 -15.42 -6.14 20.30
CA THR A 149 -15.79 -5.68 21.65
C THR A 149 -15.15 -6.51 22.77
N ALA A 150 -14.47 -7.61 22.45
CA ALA A 150 -13.90 -8.50 23.46
C ALA A 150 -12.57 -7.97 24.01
N ASP A 151 -12.42 -8.02 25.34
CA ASP A 151 -11.15 -7.71 26.02
C ASP A 151 -10.08 -8.78 25.71
N GLU A 152 -10.49 -10.05 25.62
CA GLU A 152 -9.61 -11.19 25.28
C GLU A 152 -9.80 -11.67 23.82
N MET A 153 -9.83 -10.74 22.87
CA MET A 153 -10.04 -11.03 21.44
C MET A 153 -9.12 -12.15 20.91
N ARG A 154 -7.84 -12.14 21.29
CA ARG A 154 -6.86 -13.16 20.86
C ARG A 154 -7.23 -14.56 21.32
N ASN A 155 -7.57 -14.73 22.60
CA ASN A 155 -7.96 -16.01 23.16
C ASN A 155 -9.22 -16.55 22.46
N GLN A 156 -10.18 -15.68 22.16
CA GLN A 156 -11.40 -16.07 21.45
C GLN A 156 -11.13 -16.49 19.99
N ILE A 157 -10.16 -15.87 19.31
CA ILE A 157 -9.75 -16.28 17.95
C ILE A 157 -9.05 -17.64 17.99
N LEU A 158 -8.08 -17.81 18.90
CA LEU A 158 -7.29 -19.04 19.01
C LEU A 158 -8.12 -20.23 19.48
N ALA A 159 -9.10 -20.03 20.37
CA ALA A 159 -9.97 -21.07 20.89
C ALA A 159 -11.17 -21.39 19.98
N HIS A 160 -11.33 -20.70 18.85
CA HIS A 160 -12.48 -20.93 17.97
C HIS A 160 -12.38 -22.32 17.31
N PRO A 161 -13.46 -23.12 17.28
CA PRO A 161 -13.44 -24.46 16.68
C PRO A 161 -12.96 -24.48 15.22
N ASP A 162 -13.33 -23.46 14.45
CA ASP A 162 -12.95 -23.28 13.03
C ASP A 162 -11.62 -22.51 12.84
N SER A 163 -10.74 -22.48 13.83
CA SER A 163 -9.44 -21.79 13.72
C SER A 163 -8.53 -22.43 12.65
N PRO A 164 -7.78 -21.63 11.85
CA PRO A 164 -7.68 -20.18 11.90
C PRO A 164 -8.83 -19.44 11.21
N LEU A 165 -9.42 -18.47 11.92
CA LEU A 165 -10.55 -17.65 11.42
C LEU A 165 -10.17 -16.59 10.38
N LEU A 166 -8.90 -16.22 10.34
CA LEU A 166 -8.42 -15.04 9.62
C LEU A 166 -7.67 -15.41 8.33
N THR A 167 -7.50 -16.69 8.03
CA THR A 167 -6.84 -17.12 6.79
C THR A 167 -7.15 -18.57 6.44
N GLU A 168 -7.14 -18.87 5.14
CA GLU A 168 -7.15 -20.23 4.59
C GLU A 168 -5.73 -20.74 4.27
N PHE A 169 -4.67 -19.97 4.60
CA PHE A 169 -3.28 -20.30 4.26
C PHE A 169 -2.82 -21.68 4.75
N PRO A 170 -3.14 -22.16 5.97
CA PRO A 170 -2.78 -23.53 6.36
C PRO A 170 -3.45 -24.63 5.52
N SER A 171 -4.64 -24.37 4.99
CA SER A 171 -5.29 -25.28 4.04
C SER A 171 -4.58 -25.27 2.69
N LEU A 172 -4.08 -24.11 2.26
CA LEU A 172 -3.24 -23.99 1.05
C LEU A 172 -1.90 -24.72 1.23
N LEU A 173 -1.22 -24.49 2.36
CA LEU A 173 0.06 -25.11 2.69
C LEU A 173 -0.03 -26.64 2.78
N SER A 174 -1.12 -27.17 3.33
CA SER A 174 -1.37 -28.62 3.40
C SER A 174 -1.88 -29.24 2.10
N GLY A 175 -2.17 -28.43 1.07
CA GLY A 175 -2.73 -28.88 -0.21
C GLY A 175 -4.21 -29.26 -0.18
N LYS A 176 -4.92 -29.00 0.94
CA LYS A 176 -6.39 -29.15 1.05
C LYS A 176 -7.12 -28.10 0.19
N LEU A 177 -6.55 -26.90 0.14
CA LEU A 177 -6.86 -25.88 -0.85
C LEU A 177 -5.71 -25.86 -1.86
N ARG A 178 -6.02 -25.69 -3.16
CA ARG A 178 -5.02 -25.52 -4.23
C ARG A 178 -5.37 -24.30 -5.06
N LEU A 179 -4.37 -23.65 -5.63
CA LEU A 179 -4.55 -22.56 -6.58
C LEU A 179 -4.67 -23.16 -7.98
N ASN A 180 -5.78 -22.89 -8.67
CA ASN A 180 -6.09 -23.52 -9.95
C ASN A 180 -5.21 -23.00 -11.11
N VAL A 181 -4.69 -21.78 -10.95
CA VAL A 181 -3.80 -21.11 -11.89
C VAL A 181 -2.63 -20.49 -11.14
N PRO A 182 -1.49 -20.23 -11.79
CA PRO A 182 -0.35 -19.59 -11.15
C PRO A 182 -0.68 -18.20 -10.60
N VAL A 183 -0.28 -17.97 -9.35
CA VAL A 183 -0.49 -16.74 -8.59
C VAL A 183 0.86 -16.12 -8.25
N TYR A 184 1.08 -14.92 -8.79
CA TYR A 184 2.26 -14.10 -8.55
C TYR A 184 1.91 -13.03 -7.54
N THR A 185 2.47 -13.08 -6.33
CA THR A 185 2.06 -12.20 -5.24
C THR A 185 3.23 -11.50 -4.57
N VAL A 186 3.09 -10.22 -4.27
CA VAL A 186 3.88 -9.57 -3.21
C VAL A 186 3.17 -9.76 -1.86
N TRP A 187 3.82 -9.42 -0.75
CA TRP A 187 3.16 -9.33 0.56
C TRP A 187 2.64 -7.92 0.83
N GLY A 188 1.64 -7.81 1.70
CA GLY A 188 1.04 -6.53 2.07
C GLY A 188 1.61 -5.92 3.34
N ALA A 189 0.87 -4.97 3.90
CA ALA A 189 1.25 -4.26 5.11
C ALA A 189 1.00 -5.09 6.37
N CYS A 190 0.00 -5.98 6.34
CA CYS A 190 -0.39 -6.82 7.47
C CYS A 190 -0.18 -8.29 7.10
N GLU A 191 0.97 -8.84 7.49
CA GLU A 191 1.41 -10.21 7.17
C GLU A 191 2.44 -10.70 8.21
N ASP A 192 2.71 -12.00 8.27
CA ASP A 192 3.76 -12.56 9.12
C ASP A 192 5.06 -12.80 8.35
N VAL A 193 6.09 -11.98 8.63
CA VAL A 193 7.42 -12.06 8.03
C VAL A 193 8.02 -13.47 8.07
N ARG A 194 7.74 -14.25 9.13
CA ARG A 194 8.32 -15.60 9.27
C ARG A 194 7.82 -16.56 8.21
N ILE A 195 6.58 -16.41 7.76
CA ILE A 195 6.03 -17.27 6.69
C ILE A 195 6.70 -16.93 5.35
N LEU A 196 6.92 -15.65 5.08
CA LEU A 196 7.60 -15.22 3.86
C LEU A 196 9.06 -15.70 3.83
N GLU A 197 9.76 -15.66 4.97
CA GLU A 197 11.11 -16.22 5.11
C GLU A 197 11.12 -17.74 4.83
N LYS A 198 10.16 -18.50 5.38
CA LYS A 198 10.02 -19.94 5.09
C LYS A 198 9.75 -20.23 3.60
N ILE A 199 8.98 -19.37 2.92
CA ILE A 199 8.78 -19.49 1.46
C ILE A 199 10.06 -19.17 0.70
N ARG A 200 10.79 -18.11 1.10
CA ARG A 200 12.07 -17.71 0.50
C ARG A 200 13.12 -18.82 0.63
N THR A 201 13.24 -19.44 1.79
CA THR A 201 14.19 -20.54 2.05
C THR A 201 13.73 -21.88 1.48
N LYS A 202 12.56 -21.95 0.83
CA LYS A 202 11.93 -23.17 0.32
C LYS A 202 11.59 -24.20 1.41
N GLU A 203 11.51 -23.78 2.66
CA GLU A 203 10.88 -24.59 3.72
C GLU A 203 9.39 -24.78 3.41
N TYR A 204 8.74 -23.73 2.89
CA TYR A 204 7.39 -23.81 2.33
C TYR A 204 7.43 -23.75 0.81
N GLU A 205 6.87 -24.78 0.20
CA GLU A 205 6.69 -24.88 -1.25
C GLU A 205 5.23 -25.21 -1.54
N ILE A 206 4.58 -24.32 -2.28
CA ILE A 206 3.15 -24.39 -2.58
C ILE A 206 3.00 -24.34 -4.10
N GLU A 207 2.33 -25.35 -4.66
CA GLU A 207 2.04 -25.43 -6.09
C GLU A 207 1.28 -24.18 -6.55
N ASN A 208 1.68 -23.61 -7.69
CA ASN A 208 1.11 -22.39 -8.30
C ASN A 208 1.23 -21.11 -7.46
N LEU A 209 1.95 -21.10 -6.34
CA LEU A 209 2.23 -19.88 -5.58
C LEU A 209 3.65 -19.38 -5.85
N HIS A 210 3.75 -18.16 -6.37
CA HIS A 210 5.00 -17.49 -6.67
C HIS A 210 5.04 -16.17 -5.90
N VAL A 211 5.81 -16.13 -4.81
CA VAL A 211 6.07 -14.87 -4.11
C VAL A 211 7.10 -14.07 -4.92
N LEU A 212 6.72 -12.86 -5.30
CA LEU A 212 7.58 -11.88 -5.93
C LEU A 212 8.24 -11.03 -4.84
N ASP A 213 9.56 -11.17 -4.71
CA ASP A 213 10.39 -10.40 -3.80
C ASP A 213 11.49 -9.64 -4.57
N GLU A 214 12.28 -8.84 -3.86
CA GLU A 214 13.34 -8.03 -4.45
C GLU A 214 14.42 -8.84 -5.18
N ALA A 215 14.60 -10.10 -4.80
CA ALA A 215 15.64 -10.99 -5.31
C ALA A 215 15.14 -11.88 -6.47
N SER A 216 13.85 -11.83 -6.78
CA SER A 216 13.21 -12.70 -7.76
C SER A 216 12.49 -11.93 -8.85
N THR A 217 12.38 -12.56 -10.01
CA THR A 217 11.63 -12.04 -11.14
C THR A 217 11.18 -13.19 -12.02
N VAL A 218 10.06 -12.99 -12.71
CA VAL A 218 9.48 -13.95 -13.65
C VAL A 218 9.00 -13.19 -14.89
N ALA A 219 9.13 -13.81 -16.06
CA ALA A 219 8.49 -13.32 -17.28
C ALA A 219 7.29 -14.20 -17.60
N LEU A 220 6.19 -13.57 -17.99
CA LEU A 220 5.03 -14.23 -18.57
C LEU A 220 5.07 -14.01 -20.09
N GLU A 221 5.05 -15.09 -20.85
CA GLU A 221 4.89 -15.04 -22.31
C GLU A 221 3.41 -15.18 -22.61
N VAL A 222 2.78 -14.11 -23.12
CA VAL A 222 1.33 -14.07 -23.31
C VAL A 222 0.96 -13.16 -24.47
N GLY A 223 0.21 -13.70 -25.44
CA GLY A 223 -0.39 -12.89 -26.51
C GLY A 223 0.59 -12.01 -27.31
N GLY A 224 1.85 -12.43 -27.46
CA GLY A 224 2.90 -11.66 -28.14
C GLY A 224 3.60 -10.60 -27.28
N VAL A 225 3.32 -10.54 -25.98
CA VAL A 225 4.01 -9.72 -24.99
C VAL A 225 4.80 -10.61 -24.05
N ARG A 226 6.06 -10.25 -23.81
CA ARG A 226 6.87 -10.81 -22.74
C ARG A 226 6.81 -9.87 -21.54
N LEU A 227 5.95 -10.20 -20.57
CA LEU A 227 5.64 -9.37 -19.41
C LEU A 227 6.52 -9.76 -18.22
N ARG A 228 7.54 -8.97 -17.93
CA ARG A 228 8.48 -9.16 -16.82
C ARG A 228 7.93 -8.56 -15.53
N LEU A 229 7.76 -9.40 -14.51
CA LEU A 229 7.25 -9.00 -13.20
C LEU A 229 8.39 -8.71 -12.21
N PHE A 230 8.27 -7.56 -11.54
CA PHE A 230 9.12 -7.12 -10.43
C PHE A 230 8.24 -6.95 -9.19
N GLY A 231 8.67 -7.44 -8.03
CA GLY A 231 7.88 -7.39 -6.80
C GLY A 231 8.54 -6.59 -5.70
N LEU A 232 7.78 -5.71 -5.03
CA LEU A 232 8.19 -5.09 -3.78
C LEU A 232 7.01 -5.04 -2.79
N GLY A 233 7.04 -5.90 -1.79
CA GLY A 233 5.99 -5.98 -0.77
C GLY A 233 6.17 -5.01 0.40
N GLY A 234 5.14 -4.95 1.24
CA GLY A 234 5.13 -4.19 2.49
C GLY A 234 4.66 -2.74 2.35
N ALA A 235 4.37 -2.13 3.50
CA ALA A 235 4.10 -0.70 3.58
C ALA A 235 5.38 0.14 3.38
N VAL A 236 5.25 1.33 2.79
CA VAL A 236 6.34 2.32 2.75
C VAL A 236 6.25 3.18 4.01
N VAL A 237 7.21 3.01 4.92
CA VAL A 237 7.29 3.78 6.17
C VAL A 237 8.68 4.36 6.29
N LEU A 238 8.83 5.67 6.03
CA LEU A 238 10.15 6.31 5.88
C LEU A 238 11.11 6.04 7.04
N HIS A 239 10.65 6.16 8.29
CA HIS A 239 11.48 5.94 9.47
C HIS A 239 11.83 4.47 9.75
N LYS A 240 11.27 3.53 8.97
CA LYS A 240 11.58 2.10 9.02
C LYS A 240 12.39 1.60 7.82
N LEU A 241 12.75 2.47 6.88
CA LEU A 241 13.49 2.08 5.66
C LEU A 241 14.85 1.42 5.95
N PHE A 242 15.41 1.61 7.14
CA PHE A 242 16.70 1.08 7.56
C PHE A 242 16.59 0.06 8.70
N ASP A 243 15.38 -0.43 8.98
CA ASP A 243 15.08 -1.38 10.05
C ASP A 243 14.49 -2.66 9.44
N ASN A 244 15.13 -3.82 9.65
CA ASN A 244 14.61 -5.10 9.17
C ASN A 244 13.63 -5.77 10.16
N GLY A 245 13.48 -5.22 11.37
CA GLY A 245 12.61 -5.76 12.41
C GLY A 245 12.99 -7.18 12.83
N GLU A 246 12.04 -8.11 12.71
CA GLU A 246 12.19 -9.55 12.98
C GLU A 246 12.59 -10.35 11.73
N GLY A 247 12.80 -9.70 10.58
CA GLY A 247 13.26 -10.32 9.33
C GLY A 247 14.68 -10.89 9.44
N ALA A 248 14.95 -11.99 8.74
CA ALA A 248 16.26 -12.66 8.78
C ALA A 248 17.22 -12.12 7.71
N ALA A 249 16.69 -11.65 6.58
CA ALA A 249 17.45 -11.07 5.48
C ALA A 249 16.92 -9.67 5.12
N THR A 250 16.59 -9.45 3.85
CA THR A 250 16.12 -8.18 3.31
C THR A 250 14.61 -7.95 3.49
N ILE A 251 13.80 -9.00 3.63
CA ILE A 251 12.37 -8.86 3.96
C ILE A 251 12.23 -8.34 5.38
N ALA A 252 11.53 -7.21 5.53
CA ALA A 252 11.31 -6.62 6.84
C ALA A 252 9.87 -6.74 7.34
N GLY A 253 9.77 -6.97 8.64
CA GLY A 253 8.49 -7.04 9.32
C GLY A 253 8.65 -7.41 10.79
N GLY A 254 7.55 -7.33 11.52
CA GLY A 254 7.49 -7.67 12.94
C GLY A 254 6.09 -7.42 13.47
N GLN A 255 5.69 -8.21 14.47
CA GLN A 255 4.41 -8.07 15.15
C GLN A 255 3.18 -8.05 14.21
N GLY A 256 3.24 -8.81 13.11
CA GLY A 256 2.19 -8.89 12.09
C GLY A 256 2.14 -7.73 11.10
N THR A 257 3.15 -6.85 11.10
CA THR A 257 3.29 -5.76 10.14
C THR A 257 4.53 -5.95 9.28
N MET A 258 4.45 -5.64 8.00
CA MET A 258 5.57 -5.74 7.07
C MET A 258 5.77 -4.41 6.34
N TRP A 259 7.03 -4.07 6.08
CA TRP A 259 7.39 -2.80 5.45
C TRP A 259 8.55 -2.98 4.47
N THR A 260 8.67 -2.03 3.57
CA THR A 260 9.76 -1.95 2.60
C THR A 260 11.01 -1.36 3.25
N THR A 261 12.19 -1.90 2.91
CA THR A 261 13.49 -1.32 3.30
C THR A 261 14.29 -0.82 2.11
N ILE A 262 15.31 0.00 2.37
CA ILE A 262 16.23 0.51 1.35
C ILE A 262 17.06 -0.62 0.72
N LEU A 263 17.38 -1.67 1.48
CA LEU A 263 18.12 -2.83 0.97
C LEU A 263 17.27 -3.59 -0.05
N GLN A 264 15.97 -3.75 0.20
CA GLN A 264 15.06 -4.35 -0.78
C GLN A 264 14.96 -3.52 -2.07
N ILE A 265 14.87 -2.20 -1.94
CA ILE A 265 14.89 -1.29 -3.10
C ILE A 265 16.18 -1.49 -3.90
N GLY A 266 17.32 -1.57 -3.22
CA GLY A 266 18.62 -1.79 -3.82
C GLY A 266 18.79 -3.13 -4.53
N GLU A 267 18.29 -4.19 -3.91
CA GLU A 267 18.30 -5.55 -4.47
C GLU A 267 17.37 -5.67 -5.68
N LEU A 268 16.20 -5.03 -5.64
CA LEU A 268 15.30 -5.02 -6.78
C LEU A 268 15.88 -4.28 -7.99
N VAL A 269 16.62 -3.20 -7.76
CA VAL A 269 17.37 -2.50 -8.83
C VAL A 269 18.43 -3.41 -9.44
N ASP A 270 19.18 -4.14 -8.61
CA ASP A 270 20.19 -5.10 -9.08
C ASP A 270 19.57 -6.23 -9.90
N THR A 271 18.48 -6.84 -9.40
CA THR A 271 17.67 -7.84 -10.12
C THR A 271 17.22 -7.30 -11.48
N ALA A 272 16.65 -6.09 -11.51
CA ALA A 272 16.12 -5.45 -12.70
C ALA A 272 17.18 -5.09 -13.74
N GLN A 273 18.41 -4.77 -13.33
CA GLN A 273 19.53 -4.52 -14.22
C GLN A 273 20.06 -5.83 -14.82
N LYS A 274 20.18 -6.88 -14.00
CA LYS A 274 20.68 -8.20 -14.44
C LYS A 274 19.78 -8.87 -15.48
N CYS A 275 18.47 -8.61 -15.45
CA CYS A 275 17.51 -9.16 -16.40
C CYS A 275 17.04 -8.13 -17.45
N TYR A 276 17.76 -7.02 -17.65
CA TYR A 276 17.31 -6.00 -18.59
C TYR A 276 17.30 -6.49 -20.04
N ASP A 277 16.10 -6.52 -20.63
CA ASP A 277 15.85 -6.74 -22.04
C ASP A 277 14.91 -5.63 -22.54
N PRO A 278 15.32 -4.82 -23.53
CA PRO A 278 14.49 -3.73 -24.05
C PRO A 278 13.27 -4.19 -24.86
N SER A 279 13.16 -5.48 -25.20
CA SER A 279 11.98 -6.06 -25.86
C SER A 279 10.89 -6.49 -24.87
N GLU A 280 11.22 -6.61 -23.58
CA GLU A 280 10.27 -6.98 -22.53
C GLU A 280 9.44 -5.77 -22.07
N THR A 281 8.15 -6.00 -21.79
CA THR A 281 7.31 -5.05 -21.04
C THR A 281 7.55 -5.27 -19.55
N ARG A 282 7.86 -4.22 -18.80
CA ARG A 282 8.27 -4.32 -17.40
C ARG A 282 7.15 -3.84 -16.48
N LEU A 283 6.65 -4.76 -15.65
CA LEU A 283 5.56 -4.51 -14.71
C LEU A 283 6.07 -4.56 -13.26
N LEU A 284 5.95 -3.44 -12.56
CA LEU A 284 6.23 -3.34 -11.14
C LEU A 284 4.96 -3.60 -10.31
N VAL A 285 4.99 -4.67 -9.51
CA VAL A 285 3.97 -5.00 -8.52
C VAL A 285 4.44 -4.51 -7.16
N THR A 286 3.69 -3.61 -6.54
CA THR A 286 3.97 -3.09 -5.20
C THR A 286 2.73 -3.18 -4.32
N HIS A 287 2.87 -3.29 -3.00
CA HIS A 287 1.69 -3.15 -2.15
C HIS A 287 1.23 -1.69 -2.07
N ALA A 288 2.11 -0.79 -1.63
CA ALA A 288 1.83 0.64 -1.66
C ALA A 288 1.88 1.20 -3.09
N SER A 289 1.13 2.26 -3.35
CA SER A 289 0.96 2.81 -4.70
C SER A 289 1.99 3.89 -5.04
N PRO A 290 2.67 3.82 -6.20
CA PRO A 290 3.49 4.90 -6.75
C PRO A 290 2.71 6.22 -6.96
N GLY A 291 1.38 6.18 -7.05
CA GLY A 291 0.53 7.36 -7.12
C GLY A 291 0.57 8.19 -5.84
N ARG A 292 0.77 7.53 -4.69
CA ARG A 292 0.83 8.14 -3.36
C ARG A 292 2.27 8.28 -2.86
N GLU A 293 3.09 7.26 -3.11
CA GLU A 293 4.47 7.16 -2.64
C GLU A 293 5.45 7.60 -3.72
N GLY A 294 6.00 8.80 -3.57
CA GLY A 294 7.00 9.32 -4.51
C GLY A 294 8.25 8.43 -4.60
N LEU A 295 8.63 7.75 -3.51
CA LEU A 295 9.76 6.82 -3.49
C LEU A 295 9.53 5.63 -4.43
N LEU A 296 8.32 5.07 -4.46
CA LEU A 296 7.99 3.97 -5.36
C LEU A 296 7.89 4.43 -6.81
N MET A 297 7.52 5.69 -7.04
CA MET A 297 7.60 6.27 -8.38
C MET A 297 9.06 6.47 -8.82
N GLN A 298 9.94 6.94 -7.95
CA GLN A 298 11.38 7.00 -8.24
C GLN A 298 11.96 5.61 -8.55
N LEU A 299 11.51 4.59 -7.83
CA LEU A 299 11.84 3.20 -8.11
C LEU A 299 11.32 2.77 -9.48
N ALA A 300 10.04 3.00 -9.80
CA ALA A 300 9.48 2.68 -11.12
C ALA A 300 10.31 3.28 -12.27
N LEU A 301 10.76 4.54 -12.12
CA LEU A 301 11.68 5.17 -13.07
C LEU A 301 13.04 4.46 -13.15
N ALA A 302 13.63 4.10 -12.02
CA ALA A 302 14.92 3.42 -11.97
C ALA A 302 14.86 2.01 -12.60
N LEU A 303 13.74 1.30 -12.41
CA LEU A 303 13.51 -0.02 -13.02
C LEU A 303 13.11 0.06 -14.49
N LYS A 304 12.85 1.27 -15.02
CA LYS A 304 12.22 1.49 -16.33
C LYS A 304 10.91 0.72 -16.48
N ALA A 305 10.05 0.82 -15.46
CA ALA A 305 8.74 0.16 -15.48
C ALA A 305 7.81 0.84 -16.48
N ASP A 306 7.22 0.05 -17.37
CA ASP A 306 6.17 0.49 -18.29
C ASP A 306 4.82 0.51 -17.58
N LEU A 307 4.59 -0.48 -16.72
CA LEU A 307 3.34 -0.71 -16.02
C LEU A 307 3.57 -0.82 -14.51
N THR A 308 2.62 -0.34 -13.71
CA THR A 308 2.58 -0.60 -12.27
C THR A 308 1.22 -1.13 -11.84
N ILE A 309 1.23 -2.08 -10.90
CA ILE A 309 0.04 -2.60 -10.23
C ILE A 309 0.26 -2.51 -8.73
N SER A 310 -0.66 -1.84 -8.04
CA SER A 310 -0.57 -1.69 -6.59
C SER A 310 -1.92 -1.80 -5.89
N ALA A 311 -1.91 -2.10 -4.59
CA ALA A 311 -3.13 -2.05 -3.79
C ALA A 311 -3.55 -0.60 -3.53
N GLY A 312 -4.86 -0.39 -3.41
CA GLY A 312 -5.44 0.83 -2.87
C GLY A 312 -5.98 0.57 -1.46
N LEU A 313 -5.39 1.19 -0.43
CA LEU A 313 -5.83 1.01 0.95
C LEU A 313 -7.33 1.34 1.10
N HIS A 314 -8.15 0.30 1.25
CA HIS A 314 -9.62 0.37 1.34
C HIS A 314 -10.31 0.99 0.10
N PHE A 315 -9.69 0.87 -1.08
CA PHE A 315 -10.29 1.35 -2.32
C PHE A 315 -11.46 0.44 -2.68
N ARG A 316 -12.65 1.04 -2.82
CA ARG A 316 -13.83 0.34 -3.39
C ARG A 316 -13.83 0.40 -4.91
N TYR A 317 -13.24 1.46 -5.44
CA TYR A 317 -13.06 1.71 -6.86
C TYR A 317 -11.59 1.94 -7.07
N GLY A 318 -10.96 1.11 -7.88
CA GLY A 318 -9.59 1.33 -8.22
C GLY A 318 -9.44 2.43 -9.28
N ALA A 319 -8.20 2.74 -9.63
CA ALA A 319 -7.85 3.80 -10.57
C ALA A 319 -6.91 3.28 -11.66
N SER A 320 -7.03 3.86 -12.84
CA SER A 320 -6.19 3.63 -14.02
C SER A 320 -5.72 5.00 -14.50
N TYR A 321 -4.41 5.25 -14.48
CA TYR A 321 -3.87 6.58 -14.75
C TYR A 321 -2.40 6.53 -15.18
N ASN A 322 -1.97 7.55 -15.90
CA ASN A 322 -0.59 8.01 -15.94
C ASN A 322 -0.51 9.41 -15.30
N GLU A 323 0.68 9.90 -15.05
CA GLU A 323 0.85 11.21 -14.40
C GLU A 323 0.30 12.34 -15.29
N PHE A 324 0.42 12.22 -16.63
CA PHE A 324 -0.18 13.13 -17.60
C PHE A 324 -1.69 13.32 -17.44
N SER A 325 -2.41 12.26 -17.08
CA SER A 325 -3.87 12.31 -16.92
C SER A 325 -4.33 12.94 -15.60
N VAL A 326 -3.44 13.04 -14.60
CA VAL A 326 -3.82 13.45 -13.23
C VAL A 326 -3.12 14.69 -12.71
N GLN A 327 -2.01 15.13 -13.32
CA GLN A 327 -1.41 16.43 -13.00
C GLN A 327 -1.62 17.45 -14.12
N SER A 328 -1.55 18.72 -13.76
CA SER A 328 -1.71 19.84 -14.69
C SER A 328 -0.56 19.98 -15.69
N ASP A 329 0.65 19.58 -15.28
CA ASP A 329 1.89 19.79 -16.03
C ASP A 329 3.02 18.86 -15.55
N PRO A 330 4.08 18.65 -16.35
CA PRO A 330 5.22 17.82 -15.97
C PRO A 330 6.00 18.30 -14.73
N GLU A 331 5.92 19.58 -14.37
CA GLU A 331 6.63 20.12 -13.20
C GLU A 331 5.99 19.66 -11.89
N GLN A 332 4.68 19.37 -11.87
CA GLN A 332 4.05 18.70 -10.72
C GLN A 332 4.59 17.30 -10.48
N PHE A 333 4.77 16.51 -11.55
CA PHE A 333 5.39 15.20 -11.45
C PHE A 333 6.82 15.31 -10.91
N ARG A 334 7.59 16.26 -11.40
CA ARG A 334 8.94 16.53 -10.89
C ARG A 334 8.94 16.93 -9.41
N ARG A 335 8.02 17.81 -8.98
CA ARG A 335 7.84 18.23 -7.58
C ARG A 335 7.54 17.06 -6.65
N LYS A 336 6.69 16.12 -7.07
CA LYS A 336 6.42 14.88 -6.32
C LYS A 336 7.70 14.09 -6.04
N LEU A 337 8.59 13.94 -7.04
CA LEU A 337 9.86 13.22 -6.88
C LEU A 337 10.85 13.99 -5.99
N LEU A 338 10.91 15.32 -6.10
CA LEU A 338 11.73 16.15 -5.22
C LEU A 338 11.28 16.11 -3.77
N GLN A 339 9.96 16.13 -3.53
CA GLN A 339 9.41 16.02 -2.17
C GLN A 339 9.80 14.68 -1.54
N SER A 340 9.69 13.59 -2.30
CA SER A 340 10.14 12.26 -1.88
C SER A 340 11.63 12.25 -1.53
N LYS A 341 12.47 12.80 -2.41
CA LYS A 341 13.91 12.92 -2.18
C LYS A 341 14.23 13.70 -0.90
N SER A 342 13.55 14.83 -0.66
CA SER A 342 13.76 15.64 0.55
C SER A 342 13.37 14.87 1.81
N ALA A 343 12.18 14.26 1.82
CA ALA A 343 11.68 13.49 2.96
C ALA A 343 12.58 12.28 3.28
N PHE A 344 13.09 11.61 2.25
CA PHE A 344 14.09 10.56 2.43
C PHE A 344 15.41 11.13 3.01
N GLY A 345 15.89 12.25 2.48
CA GLY A 345 17.12 12.90 2.92
C GLY A 345 17.13 13.24 4.41
N GLU A 346 16.02 13.78 4.93
CA GLU A 346 15.87 14.07 6.37
C GLU A 346 16.04 12.82 7.24
N VAL A 347 15.43 11.70 6.83
CA VAL A 347 15.59 10.43 7.55
C VAL A 347 17.01 9.91 7.40
N TRP A 348 17.56 9.89 6.18
CA TRP A 348 18.90 9.38 5.92
C TRP A 348 19.95 10.14 6.72
N ASP A 349 19.90 11.47 6.75
CA ASP A 349 20.86 12.30 7.50
C ASP A 349 20.82 12.00 9.00
N SER A 350 19.67 11.60 9.54
CA SER A 350 19.51 11.27 10.95
C SER A 350 20.08 9.89 11.35
N VAL A 351 20.14 8.94 10.41
CA VAL A 351 20.56 7.55 10.68
C VAL A 351 21.85 7.13 9.95
N ARG A 352 22.37 7.95 9.03
CA ARG A 352 23.48 7.61 8.14
C ARG A 352 24.67 6.97 8.85
N ALA A 353 25.17 7.62 9.91
CA ALA A 353 26.35 7.15 10.63
C ALA A 353 26.12 5.75 11.25
N GLN A 354 24.93 5.51 11.80
CA GLN A 354 24.56 4.23 12.42
C GLN A 354 24.43 3.14 11.37
N VAL A 355 23.83 3.46 10.22
CA VAL A 355 23.67 2.53 9.10
C VAL A 355 25.04 2.17 8.51
N GLU A 356 25.88 3.17 8.22
CA GLU A 356 27.21 2.95 7.62
C GLU A 356 28.15 2.12 8.49
N GLU A 357 27.96 2.13 9.82
CA GLU A 357 28.72 1.34 10.79
C GLU A 357 28.34 -0.14 10.77
N VAL A 358 27.06 -0.47 10.53
CA VAL A 358 26.54 -1.84 10.65
C VAL A 358 26.39 -2.57 9.31
N VAL A 359 26.37 -1.87 8.19
CA VAL A 359 26.23 -2.51 6.86
C VAL A 359 27.51 -3.22 6.43
N ASP A 360 27.35 -4.48 6.00
CA ASP A 360 28.42 -5.26 5.38
C ASP A 360 28.68 -4.84 3.91
N ASP A 361 29.69 -5.44 3.28
CA ASP A 361 30.09 -5.10 1.91
C ASP A 361 29.01 -5.39 0.86
N GLN A 362 28.25 -6.48 1.03
CA GLN A 362 27.16 -6.83 0.10
C GLN A 362 25.98 -5.87 0.28
N GLN A 363 25.59 -5.61 1.54
CA GLN A 363 24.57 -4.63 1.89
C GLN A 363 24.95 -3.22 1.45
N ARG A 364 26.23 -2.85 1.45
CA ARG A 364 26.72 -1.56 0.97
C ARG A 364 26.44 -1.35 -0.52
N ILE A 365 26.56 -2.39 -1.34
CA ILE A 365 26.19 -2.34 -2.76
C ILE A 365 24.69 -2.08 -2.90
N LEU A 366 23.86 -2.82 -2.17
CA LEU A 366 22.40 -2.65 -2.20
C LEU A 366 21.98 -1.27 -1.68
N LEU A 367 22.58 -0.80 -0.59
CA LEU A 367 22.36 0.54 -0.05
C LEU A 367 22.68 1.61 -1.09
N ASN A 368 23.82 1.51 -1.78
CA ASN A 368 24.18 2.46 -2.83
C ASN A 368 23.18 2.46 -3.99
N ASN A 369 22.69 1.28 -4.42
CA ASN A 369 21.62 1.19 -5.41
C ASN A 369 20.34 1.86 -4.93
N GLY A 370 19.92 1.61 -3.68
CA GLY A 370 18.75 2.26 -3.08
C GLY A 370 18.89 3.78 -2.97
N LEU A 371 20.07 4.27 -2.57
CA LEU A 371 20.38 5.70 -2.54
C LEU A 371 20.37 6.33 -3.94
N ALA A 372 20.77 5.61 -4.98
CA ALA A 372 20.68 6.10 -6.35
C ALA A 372 19.21 6.30 -6.79
N VAL A 373 18.30 5.39 -6.36
CA VAL A 373 16.86 5.53 -6.59
C VAL A 373 16.30 6.78 -5.90
N THR A 374 16.59 6.97 -4.61
CA THR A 374 16.03 8.11 -3.85
C THR A 374 16.52 9.46 -4.37
N ASN A 375 17.68 9.46 -5.03
CA ASN A 375 18.25 10.63 -5.70
C ASN A 375 17.71 10.88 -7.11
N ARG A 376 16.97 9.93 -7.70
CA ARG A 376 16.42 10.05 -9.06
C ARG A 376 15.34 11.13 -9.12
N ALA A 377 15.62 12.22 -9.79
CA ALA A 377 14.65 13.23 -10.19
C ALA A 377 14.98 13.74 -11.60
N PRO A 378 14.00 14.05 -12.45
CA PRO A 378 14.23 14.63 -13.77
C PRO A 378 15.05 15.93 -13.68
N SER A 379 16.09 16.05 -14.51
CA SER A 379 16.94 17.23 -14.58
C SER A 379 16.18 18.43 -15.17
N GLN A 380 16.35 19.62 -14.59
CA GLN A 380 15.73 20.85 -15.08
C GLN A 380 16.39 21.42 -16.35
N THR A 381 17.60 21.00 -16.68
CA THR A 381 18.44 21.69 -17.67
C THR A 381 19.20 20.71 -18.56
N THR A 382 18.96 20.78 -19.87
CA THR A 382 20.06 20.56 -20.82
C THR A 382 20.98 21.77 -20.71
N GLY A 383 22.28 21.58 -20.52
CA GLY A 383 23.27 22.64 -20.35
C GLY A 383 23.49 23.58 -21.55
N THR A 384 22.51 23.76 -22.45
CA THR A 384 22.65 24.50 -23.72
C THR A 384 21.33 25.12 -24.23
N GLY A 385 20.42 25.55 -23.35
CA GLY A 385 19.22 26.29 -23.77
C GLY A 385 18.23 25.50 -24.63
N GLY A 386 18.34 24.17 -24.66
CA GLY A 386 17.37 23.28 -25.30
C GLY A 386 16.06 23.20 -24.51
N PRO A 387 14.95 22.78 -25.15
CA PRO A 387 13.69 22.53 -24.47
C PRO A 387 13.88 21.47 -23.37
N LEU A 388 13.19 21.64 -22.23
CA LEU A 388 13.16 20.65 -21.16
C LEU A 388 12.82 19.27 -21.76
N GLN A 389 13.72 18.30 -21.57
CA GLN A 389 13.43 16.93 -21.96
C GLN A 389 12.39 16.37 -20.98
N GLU A 390 11.17 16.21 -21.47
CA GLU A 390 10.06 15.62 -20.73
C GLU A 390 10.43 14.18 -20.34
N GLU A 391 10.28 13.83 -19.06
CA GLU A 391 10.51 12.46 -18.57
C GLU A 391 9.47 11.54 -19.22
N PRO A 392 9.85 10.59 -20.10
CA PRO A 392 8.87 9.83 -20.90
C PRO A 392 7.82 9.08 -20.08
N ALA A 393 8.20 8.64 -18.88
CA ALA A 393 7.30 7.98 -17.92
C ALA A 393 6.08 8.82 -17.55
N TRP A 394 6.17 10.15 -17.63
CA TRP A 394 5.05 11.08 -17.43
C TRP A 394 3.83 10.74 -18.28
N LYS A 395 4.05 10.35 -19.54
CA LYS A 395 2.99 9.94 -20.48
C LYS A 395 2.86 8.43 -20.61
N ASN A 396 3.97 7.70 -20.49
CA ASN A 396 4.02 6.31 -20.94
C ASN A 396 3.95 5.29 -19.80
N THR A 397 4.32 5.64 -18.57
CA THR A 397 4.19 4.72 -17.44
C THR A 397 2.75 4.68 -16.98
N TRP A 398 2.09 3.54 -17.17
CA TRP A 398 0.70 3.35 -16.80
C TRP A 398 0.57 2.69 -15.43
N ASN A 399 -0.34 3.17 -14.61
CA ASN A 399 -0.48 2.74 -13.22
C ASN A 399 -1.91 2.30 -12.93
N TRP A 400 -2.04 1.13 -12.31
CA TRP A 400 -3.30 0.65 -11.74
C TRP A 400 -3.22 0.57 -10.22
N ASN A 401 -4.18 1.24 -9.57
CA ASN A 401 -4.47 1.03 -8.16
C ASN A 401 -5.67 0.11 -8.06
N LEU A 402 -5.46 -1.10 -7.55
CA LEU A 402 -6.51 -2.10 -7.41
C LEU A 402 -7.45 -1.77 -6.25
N PRO A 403 -8.76 -2.03 -6.39
CA PRO A 403 -9.67 -2.07 -5.25
C PRO A 403 -9.37 -3.29 -4.37
N ASP A 404 -9.91 -3.29 -3.16
CA ASP A 404 -9.97 -4.50 -2.31
C ASP A 404 -10.80 -5.58 -3.03
N ALA A 405 -10.36 -6.84 -2.93
CA ALA A 405 -10.96 -7.98 -3.62
C ALA A 405 -12.47 -8.14 -3.37
N ALA A 406 -12.97 -7.70 -2.21
CA ALA A 406 -14.40 -7.73 -1.90
C ALA A 406 -15.22 -6.76 -2.78
N PHE A 407 -14.58 -5.74 -3.33
CA PHE A 407 -15.21 -4.66 -4.09
C PHE A 407 -14.91 -4.71 -5.57
N GLY A 408 -13.83 -5.35 -6.02
CA GLY A 408 -13.51 -5.37 -7.45
C GLY A 408 -12.23 -6.11 -7.81
N HIS A 409 -11.87 -5.98 -9.08
CA HIS A 409 -10.64 -6.51 -9.67
C HIS A 409 -10.36 -5.84 -11.01
N LEU A 410 -9.15 -6.08 -11.52
CA LEU A 410 -8.71 -5.75 -12.88
C LEU A 410 -8.44 -7.05 -13.64
N VAL A 411 -8.76 -7.12 -14.92
CA VAL A 411 -8.29 -8.16 -15.83
C VAL A 411 -7.45 -7.49 -16.92
N LEU A 412 -6.22 -7.96 -17.10
CA LEU A 412 -5.42 -7.65 -18.27
C LEU A 412 -5.69 -8.71 -19.33
N ASP A 413 -6.27 -8.30 -20.45
CA ASP A 413 -6.46 -9.14 -21.63
C ASP A 413 -5.36 -8.81 -22.64
N ILE A 414 -4.43 -9.75 -22.84
CA ILE A 414 -3.23 -9.54 -23.63
C ILE A 414 -3.31 -10.38 -24.90
N SER A 415 -3.31 -9.71 -26.05
CA SER A 415 -3.38 -10.34 -27.37
C SER A 415 -2.75 -9.44 -28.42
N GLU A 416 -2.17 -10.04 -29.47
CA GLU A 416 -1.54 -9.32 -30.60
C GLU A 416 -0.51 -8.24 -30.17
N GLY A 417 0.24 -8.48 -29.11
CA GLY A 417 1.22 -7.54 -28.58
C GLY A 417 0.62 -6.35 -27.83
N LYS A 418 -0.69 -6.36 -27.55
CA LYS A 418 -1.41 -5.26 -26.88
C LYS A 418 -1.92 -5.71 -25.51
N VAL A 419 -1.89 -4.78 -24.55
CA VAL A 419 -2.46 -4.97 -23.22
C VAL A 419 -3.77 -4.19 -23.13
N SER A 420 -4.90 -4.90 -23.07
CA SER A 420 -6.21 -4.33 -22.79
C SER A 420 -6.54 -4.49 -21.30
N SER A 421 -7.33 -3.58 -20.73
CA SER A 421 -7.71 -3.63 -19.31
C SER A 421 -9.22 -3.56 -19.10
N GLU A 422 -9.78 -4.52 -18.38
CA GLU A 422 -11.16 -4.53 -17.92
C GLU A 422 -11.20 -4.36 -16.40
N MET A 423 -11.92 -3.35 -15.91
CA MET A 423 -11.96 -3.05 -14.49
C MET A 423 -13.38 -3.15 -13.94
N LYS A 424 -13.55 -3.94 -12.88
CA LYS A 424 -14.81 -4.07 -12.15
C LYS A 424 -14.65 -3.50 -10.75
N SER A 425 -15.61 -2.71 -10.29
CA SER A 425 -15.63 -2.14 -8.94
C SER A 425 -17.07 -1.89 -8.48
N GLN A 426 -17.33 -2.09 -7.19
CA GLN A 426 -18.62 -1.87 -6.55
C GLN A 426 -18.45 -1.46 -5.08
N GLY A 427 -19.47 -0.85 -4.47
CA GLY A 427 -19.50 -0.68 -3.01
C GLY A 427 -20.04 0.65 -2.49
N PHE A 428 -20.33 1.62 -3.37
CA PHE A 428 -21.16 2.76 -2.96
C PHE A 428 -22.64 2.36 -3.06
N ASN A 429 -23.34 2.41 -1.93
CA ASN A 429 -24.78 2.20 -1.88
C ASN A 429 -25.47 3.56 -1.75
N PHE A 430 -26.27 3.94 -2.74
CA PHE A 430 -27.04 5.19 -2.75
C PHE A 430 -28.52 5.00 -2.38
N ALA A 431 -28.96 3.77 -2.10
CA ALA A 431 -30.36 3.45 -1.83
C ALA A 431 -30.90 4.18 -0.58
N TYR A 432 -30.03 4.47 0.40
CA TYR A 432 -30.40 5.22 1.61
C TYR A 432 -31.01 6.59 1.32
N ARG A 433 -30.65 7.24 0.21
CA ARG A 433 -31.20 8.54 -0.20
C ARG A 433 -32.70 8.48 -0.50
N ARG A 434 -33.23 7.30 -0.85
CA ARG A 434 -34.67 7.08 -1.04
C ARG A 434 -35.41 6.88 0.30
N ALA A 435 -34.72 6.46 1.35
CA ALA A 435 -35.34 6.25 2.67
C ALA A 435 -35.57 7.59 3.40
N GLU A 436 -34.66 8.55 3.28
CA GLU A 436 -34.78 9.88 3.90
C GLU A 436 -35.92 10.73 3.29
N THR A 437 -36.30 10.49 2.04
CA THR A 437 -37.44 11.17 1.39
C THR A 437 -38.80 10.60 1.79
N ALA A 438 -38.83 9.42 2.42
CA ALA A 438 -40.06 8.79 2.92
C ALA A 438 -40.36 9.14 4.39
N SER A 439 -39.46 9.83 5.10
CA SER A 439 -39.58 10.14 6.53
C SER A 439 -39.74 11.63 6.84
N VAL A 440 -40.38 12.41 5.96
CA VAL A 440 -40.89 13.74 6.33
C VAL A 440 -42.34 13.56 6.82
N PRO A 441 -42.63 13.65 8.13
CA PRO A 441 -44.01 13.72 8.59
C PRO A 441 -44.60 15.05 8.11
N ALA A 442 -45.76 14.99 7.45
CA ALA A 442 -46.56 16.20 7.20
C ALA A 442 -46.84 16.90 8.54
N PRO A 443 -46.77 18.25 8.62
CA PRO A 443 -47.07 18.95 9.86
C PRO A 443 -48.57 18.83 10.16
N SER A 444 -48.91 18.03 11.18
CA SER A 444 -50.23 18.08 11.83
C SER A 444 -50.32 19.34 12.68
N PRO A 445 -51.46 20.06 12.71
CA PRO A 445 -51.63 21.25 13.53
C PRO A 445 -51.73 20.85 15.01
N ALA A 446 -50.77 21.29 15.81
CA ALA A 446 -50.77 21.06 17.26
C ALA A 446 -51.79 22.01 17.94
N ALA A 447 -52.76 21.41 18.63
CA ALA A 447 -53.62 22.10 19.60
C ALA A 447 -52.80 22.42 20.87
N ALA A 448 -53.03 23.62 21.42
CA ALA A 448 -52.35 24.14 22.60
C ALA A 448 -52.85 23.46 23.89
N THR A 449 -51.91 23.08 24.76
CA THR A 449 -52.17 22.94 26.20
C THR A 449 -50.96 23.32 27.03
N THR A 450 -51.24 24.13 28.04
CA THR A 450 -50.37 24.86 28.96
C THR A 450 -49.74 23.99 30.04
N VAL A 451 -48.51 24.32 30.45
CA VAL A 451 -47.91 23.92 31.74
C VAL A 451 -47.29 25.13 32.46
N PRO A 452 -47.37 25.23 33.80
CA PRO A 452 -46.90 26.38 34.56
C PRO A 452 -45.42 26.27 34.97
N ASN A 453 -44.86 27.45 35.23
CA ASN A 453 -43.46 27.78 35.43
C ASN A 453 -43.06 27.75 36.93
N THR A 454 -41.92 27.18 37.28
CA THR A 454 -41.14 27.53 38.49
C THR A 454 -39.63 27.38 38.24
N ALA A 455 -38.90 28.48 38.43
CA ALA A 455 -37.44 28.61 38.51
C ALA A 455 -37.08 29.08 39.95
N PRO A 456 -35.81 29.17 40.45
CA PRO A 456 -34.68 29.85 39.76
C PRO A 456 -33.19 29.46 40.08
N GLN A 457 -32.30 29.94 39.18
CA GLN A 457 -30.94 30.52 39.35
C GLN A 457 -29.64 29.71 39.64
N ALA A 458 -28.63 29.90 38.75
CA ALA A 458 -27.23 30.35 39.03
C ALA A 458 -26.45 30.53 37.68
N ALA A 459 -26.14 31.77 37.25
CA ALA A 459 -24.91 32.57 37.45
C ALA A 459 -23.73 32.26 36.48
N VAL A 460 -23.36 33.30 35.71
CA VAL A 460 -22.42 33.34 34.57
C VAL A 460 -21.02 33.79 35.03
N ARG A 461 -19.94 33.22 34.45
CA ARG A 461 -18.59 33.83 34.44
C ARG A 461 -17.96 33.76 33.06
N GLN A 462 -17.61 34.95 32.53
CA GLN A 462 -16.84 35.18 31.30
C GLN A 462 -15.33 35.02 31.57
N GLN A 463 -14.57 34.55 30.56
CA GLN A 463 -13.10 34.54 30.55
C GLN A 463 -12.56 35.42 29.41
N GLN A 464 -11.63 36.31 29.76
CA GLN A 464 -10.83 37.17 28.87
C GLN A 464 -9.37 36.68 28.81
N SER A 465 -8.71 37.00 27.69
CA SER A 465 -7.37 36.60 27.26
C SER A 465 -6.21 37.32 28.01
N PRO A 466 -4.98 36.75 28.10
CA PRO A 466 -3.87 37.37 28.82
C PRO A 466 -2.87 38.16 27.95
N LYS A 467 -2.35 39.26 28.52
CA LYS A 467 -1.19 40.07 28.07
C LYS A 467 0.09 39.72 28.85
N ILE A 468 1.23 39.90 28.19
CA ILE A 468 2.61 39.74 28.67
C ILE A 468 3.06 40.94 29.53
N PRO A 469 3.83 40.76 30.62
CA PRO A 469 4.55 41.84 31.28
C PRO A 469 6.08 41.70 31.25
N THR A 470 6.75 42.83 30.99
CA THR A 470 8.17 43.12 31.20
C THR A 470 8.44 43.66 32.60
N GLY A 471 9.66 43.44 33.13
CA GLY A 471 10.19 44.12 34.33
C GLY A 471 11.71 43.85 34.52
N PRO A 472 12.41 44.60 35.40
CA PRO A 472 13.16 45.79 34.96
C PRO A 472 14.62 45.88 35.44
N ALA A 473 15.29 46.94 34.95
CA ALA A 473 16.55 47.59 35.36
C ALA A 473 17.88 46.89 35.05
#